data_AF-A0A4U9DGA3-F1
#
_entry.id   AF-A0A4U9DGA3-F1
#
_cell.length_a   1.000
_cell.length_b   1.000
_cell.length_c   1.000
_cell.angle_alpha   90.00
_cell.angle_beta   90.00
_cell.angle_gamma   90.00
#
_symmetry.space_group_name_H-M   'P 1'
#
loop_
_entity.id
_entity.type
_entity.pdbx_description
1 polymer ?
#
loop_
_entity_poly.entity_id
_entity_poly.type
_entity_poly.pdbx_seq_one_letter_code
_entity_poly.pdbx_strand_id
1 'polypeptide(L)' 'MIHRIGEMWPGEEIVFVGVTSAHRSSAFAAGEFIMDYLKTRAPFWKREATPEGERWVDRARQRSSGGRALVV' A
#
# COMPACT_ATOMS: atom_id res chain seq x y z
N MET A 1 -10.53 5.30 5.93
CA MET A 1 -9.30 4.77 5.31
C MET A 1 -8.20 4.87 6.34
N ILE A 2 -7.42 3.80 6.49
CA ILE A 2 -6.30 3.73 7.42
C ILE A 2 -5.09 3.28 6.61
N HIS A 3 -3.98 3.98 6.72
CA HIS A 3 -2.70 3.62 6.11
C HIS A 3 -1.64 3.55 7.22
N ARG A 4 -0.97 2.40 7.34
CA ARG A 4 0.12 2.22 8.32
C ARG A 4 1.42 2.79 7.77
N ILE A 5 2.22 3.37 8.66
CA ILE A 5 3.58 3.83 8.38
C ILE A 5 4.54 3.16 9.37
N GLY A 6 5.82 3.09 8.99
CA GLY A 6 6.85 2.45 9.80
C GLY A 6 7.30 1.11 9.25
N GLU A 7 8.04 0.37 10.07
CA GLU A 7 8.60 -0.92 9.71
C GLU A 7 7.50 -1.99 9.64
N MET A 8 7.49 -2.77 8.56
CA MET A 8 6.57 -3.88 8.33
C MET A 8 7.27 -5.07 7.69
N TRP A 9 6.80 -6.25 8.04
CA TRP A 9 7.21 -7.53 7.46
C TRP A 9 6.29 -7.95 6.31
N PRO A 10 6.79 -8.80 5.39
CA PRO A 10 5.95 -9.37 4.35
C PRO A 10 4.73 -10.09 4.93
N GLY A 11 3.55 -9.80 4.39
CA GLY A 11 2.28 -10.36 4.85
C GLY A 11 1.53 -9.49 5.87
N GLU A 12 2.14 -8.43 6.40
CA GLU A 12 1.42 -7.47 7.22
C GLU A 12 0.47 -6.59 6.40
N GLU A 13 -0.69 -6.26 6.98
CA GLU A 13 -1.63 -5.31 6.39
C GLU A 13 -1.03 -3.89 6.39
N ILE A 14 -1.06 -3.22 5.24
CA ILE A 14 -0.50 -1.87 5.06
C ILE A 14 -1.61 -0.82 4.95
N VAL A 15 -2.72 -1.16 4.31
CA VAL A 15 -3.83 -0.25 4.00
C VAL A 15 -5.15 -0.93 4.22
N PHE A 16 -6.07 -0.23 4.87
CA PHE A 16 -7.47 -0.61 4.99
C PHE A 16 -8.38 0.47 4.38
N VAL A 17 -9.24 0.04 3.46
CA VAL A 17 -10.29 0.86 2.86
C VAL A 17 -11.64 0.17 3.07
N GLY A 18 -12.51 0.80 3.86
CA GLY A 18 -13.90 0.40 4.02
C GLY A 18 -14.83 1.45 3.41
N VAL A 19 -15.86 1.00 2.69
CA VAL A 19 -16.85 1.87 2.04
C VAL A 19 -18.25 1.34 2.34
N THR A 20 -19.18 2.24 2.67
CA THR A 20 -20.60 1.92 2.86
C THR A 20 -21.46 2.79 1.96
N SER A 21 -22.59 2.26 1.51
CA SER A 21 -23.56 2.99 0.70
C SER A 21 -24.92 2.31 0.79
N ALA A 22 -25.99 3.05 0.49
CA ALA A 22 -27.36 2.51 0.42
C ALA A 22 -27.52 1.45 -0.67
N HIS A 23 -26.76 1.56 -1.76
CA HIS A 23 -26.73 0.58 -2.85
C HIS A 23 -25.33 0.02 -3.03
N ARG A 24 -25.22 -1.32 -3.09
CA ARG A 24 -23.93 -2.01 -3.17
C ARG A 24 -23.08 -1.58 -4.36
N SER A 25 -23.69 -1.25 -5.50
CA SER A 25 -22.99 -0.80 -6.70
C SER A 25 -22.17 0.46 -6.45
N SER A 26 -22.74 1.42 -5.73
CA SER A 26 -22.04 2.66 -5.36
C SER A 26 -20.90 2.41 -4.38
N ALA A 27 -21.06 1.46 -3.44
CA ALA A 27 -19.98 1.08 -2.53
C ALA A 27 -18.80 0.43 -3.27
N PHE A 28 -19.08 -0.46 -4.23
CA PHE A 28 -18.04 -1.07 -5.06
C PHE A 28 -17.31 -0.05 -5.93
N ALA A 29 -18.05 0.81 -6.64
CA ALA A 29 -17.46 1.85 -7.50
C ALA A 29 -16.57 2.81 -6.71
N ALA A 30 -16.99 3.23 -5.52
CA ALA A 30 -16.19 4.09 -4.65
C ALA A 30 -14.96 3.35 -4.09
N GLY A 31 -15.08 2.07 -3.73
CA GLY A 31 -13.96 1.25 -3.30
C GLY A 31 -12.88 1.12 -4.37
N GLU A 32 -13.29 0.83 -5.61
CA GLU A 32 -12.40 0.77 -6.78
C GLU A 32 -11.70 2.12 -7.02
N PHE A 33 -12.47 3.21 -7.05
CA PHE A 33 -11.93 4.56 -7.22
C PHE A 33 -10.86 4.90 -6.17
N ILE A 34 -11.11 4.60 -4.89
CA ILE A 34 -10.15 4.88 -3.81
C ILE A 34 -8.87 4.08 -4.02
N MET A 35 -8.98 2.80 -4.37
CA MET A 35 -7.81 1.94 -4.59
C MET A 35 -6.98 2.41 -5.79
N ASP A 36 -7.63 2.78 -6.90
CA ASP A 36 -6.95 3.34 -8.06
C ASP A 36 -6.26 4.66 -7.74
N TYR A 37 -6.93 5.54 -7.00
CA TYR A 37 -6.35 6.82 -6.60
C TYR A 37 -5.13 6.62 -5.70
N LEU A 38 -5.22 5.75 -4.70
CA LEU A 38 -4.10 5.40 -3.82
C LEU A 38 -2.94 4.80 -4.62
N LYS A 39 -3.23 3.86 -5.51
CA LYS A 39 -2.21 3.21 -6.31
C LYS A 39 -1.64 4.08 -7.42
N THR A 40 -2.23 5.22 -7.79
CA THR A 40 -1.72 6.07 -8.88
C THR A 40 -1.18 7.43 -8.43
N ARG A 41 -1.75 8.04 -7.40
CA ARG A 41 -1.45 9.42 -7.02
C ARG A 41 -0.89 9.60 -5.63
N ALA A 42 -1.10 8.65 -4.72
CA ALA A 42 -0.58 8.80 -3.37
C ALA A 42 0.97 8.72 -3.37
N PRO A 43 1.63 9.63 -2.65
CA PRO A 43 3.09 9.66 -2.56
C PRO A 43 3.55 8.64 -1.51
N PHE A 44 3.77 7.41 -1.96
CA PHE A 44 4.29 6.33 -1.11
C PHE A 44 5.74 6.03 -1.44
N TRP A 45 6.55 5.86 -0.39
CA TRP A 45 7.91 5.40 -0.49
C TRP A 45 8.09 4.11 0.30
N LYS A 46 8.69 3.11 -0.35
CA LYS A 46 9.04 1.83 0.27
C LYS A 46 10.54 1.67 0.28
N ARG A 47 11.15 1.52 1.45
CA ARG A 47 12.55 1.14 1.59
C ARG A 47 12.62 -0.32 2.01
N GLU A 48 13.33 -1.15 1.25
CA GLU A 48 13.51 -2.56 1.58
C GLU A 48 14.88 -2.78 2.21
N ALA A 49 14.92 -3.57 3.29
CA ALA A 49 16.16 -4.13 3.81
C ALA A 49 16.46 -5.44 3.08
N THR A 50 17.60 -5.49 2.40
CA THR A 50 18.10 -6.66 1.67
C THR A 50 19.47 -7.09 2.24
N PRO A 51 19.95 -8.32 1.99
CA PRO A 51 21.29 -8.74 2.40
C PRO A 51 22.40 -7.81 1.89
N GLU A 52 22.18 -7.15 0.75
CA GLU A 52 23.09 -6.19 0.15
C GLU A 52 22.98 -4.77 0.73
N GLY A 53 22.04 -4.53 1.66
CA GLY A 53 21.80 -3.25 2.32
C GLY A 53 20.37 -2.73 2.14
N GLU A 54 20.13 -1.49 2.59
CA GLU A 54 18.84 -0.82 2.43
C GLU A 54 18.76 -0.11 1.08
N ARG A 55 17.62 -0.24 0.40
CA ARG A 55 17.36 0.49 -0.86
C ARG A 55 15.94 1.02 -0.93
N TRP A 56 15.80 2.22 -1.49
CA TRP A 56 14.49 2.77 -1.86
C TRP A 56 14.00 2.09 -3.14
N VAL A 57 12.72 1.75 -3.16
CA VAL A 57 12.08 1.04 -4.26
C VAL A 57 11.24 2.01 -5.06
N ASP A 58 11.55 2.11 -6.35
CA ASP A 58 10.70 2.85 -7.29
C ASP A 58 9.29 2.27 -7.35
N ARG A 59 8.33 3.15 -7.59
CA ARG A 59 6.89 2.85 -7.71
C ARG A 59 6.59 1.68 -8.65
N ALA A 60 7.33 1.55 -9.75
CA ALA A 60 7.17 0.49 -10.75
C ALA A 60 7.76 -0.87 -10.32
N ARG A 61 8.52 -0.94 -9.21
CA ARG A 61 9.28 -2.12 -8.79
C ARG A 61 8.86 -2.65 -7.40
N GLN A 62 7.67 -2.29 -6.92
CA GLN A 62 7.16 -2.71 -5.62
C GLN A 62 6.67 -4.17 -5.55
N ARG A 63 7.50 -5.14 -5.99
CA ARG A 63 7.24 -6.56 -5.70
C ARG A 63 7.55 -6.84 -4.22
N SER A 64 6.91 -7.86 -3.64
CA SER A 64 7.22 -8.31 -2.30
C SER A 64 8.61 -8.95 -2.27
N SER A 65 9.57 -8.33 -1.59
CA SER A 65 10.81 -8.97 -1.19
C SER A 65 10.59 -9.69 0.15
N GLY A 66 11.32 -10.78 0.39
CA GLY A 66 11.18 -11.59 1.62
C GLY A 66 11.72 -10.94 2.89
N GLY A 67 12.00 -9.63 2.86
CA GLY A 67 12.63 -8.88 3.95
C GLY A 67 11.74 -7.78 4.51
N ARG A 68 12.19 -7.18 5.62
CA ARG A 68 11.51 -6.06 6.27
C ARG A 68 11.53 -4.81 5.38
N ALA A 69 10.42 -4.08 5.34
CA ALA A 69 10.32 -2.82 4.62
C ALA A 69 9.90 -1.68 5.56
N LEU A 70 10.43 -0.48 5.31
CA LEU A 70 9.91 0.76 5.86
C LEU A 70 8.92 1.35 4.85
N VAL A 71 7.68 1.58 5.29
CA VAL A 71 6.64 2.24 4.50
C VAL A 71 6.46 3.66 5.02
N VAL A 72 6.58 4.65 4.13
CA VAL A 72 6.41 6.08 4.40
C VAL A 72 5.43 6.68 3.42
#